data_AF-A0AAE4RH93-F1
#
_entry.id   AF-A0AAE4RH93-F1
#
_cell.length_a   1.000
_cell.length_b   1.000
_cell.length_c   1.000
_cell.angle_alpha   90.00
_cell.angle_beta   90.00
_cell.angle_gamma   90.00
#
_symmetry.space_group_name_H-M   'P 1'
#
loop_
_entity.id
_entity.type
_entity.pdbx_description
1 polymer ?
#
loop_
_entity_poly.entity_id
_entity_poly.type
_entity_poly.pdbx_seq_one_letter_code
_entity_poly.pdbx_strand_id
1 'polypeptide(L)'
;MTNFVRLHWAALRALLVLTAITGLAYPLFVWAVAQLPGLREHAEGSILTADGKPVGSRLIGQSFTDSGGNPLPQYFQSRPSAAGAGYDPTSSGGSNLGPESIVDAPGKPSLLTQVCARSAAVGRLEGVDGSRPFCTGGGVGAVLSVIGPRDARGNVVHPTRVISVNEPCGSTPAPFLTLYQGVRVECAQTAEDYSIGQTVPVRGAAPASPAVPADAVTASGSGLDPNISTAYADIQVARVAHARRVSPDQIRAVVAQNRSGRALGFFGEPGVNVLQLNLQLDHRYPVTS
;
A
#
# COMPACT_ATOMS: atom_id res chain seq x y z
N MET A 1 25.89 48.87 33.81
CA MET A 1 25.15 47.65 33.42
C MET A 1 26.14 46.52 33.25
N THR A 2 26.03 45.46 34.05
CA THR A 2 26.91 44.28 34.01
C THR A 2 26.85 43.61 32.63
N ASN A 3 28.00 43.13 32.14
CA ASN A 3 28.17 42.53 30.81
C ASN A 3 27.08 41.46 30.49
N PHE A 4 26.63 40.77 31.54
CA PHE A 4 25.52 39.82 31.51
C PHE A 4 24.22 40.42 30.95
N VAL A 5 23.75 41.57 31.46
CA VAL A 5 22.48 42.20 31.04
C VAL A 5 22.54 42.61 29.57
N ARG A 6 23.67 43.17 29.12
CA ARG A 6 23.87 43.59 27.73
C ARG A 6 23.85 42.41 26.76
N LEU A 7 24.50 41.31 27.13
CA LEU A 7 24.54 40.09 26.31
C LEU A 7 23.15 39.45 26.18
N HIS A 8 22.42 39.31 27.30
CA HIS A 8 21.08 38.71 27.29
C HIS A 8 20.08 39.58 26.52
N TRP A 9 20.21 40.91 26.59
CA TRP A 9 19.37 41.82 25.82
C TRP A 9 19.65 41.77 24.31
N ALA A 10 20.92 41.66 23.92
CA ALA A 10 21.30 41.46 22.52
C ALA A 10 20.76 40.12 21.99
N ALA A 11 20.88 39.05 22.78
CA ALA A 11 20.34 37.73 22.44
C ALA A 11 18.80 37.76 22.31
N LEU A 12 18.09 38.41 23.24
CA LEU A 12 16.63 38.56 23.18
C LEU A 12 16.21 39.35 21.93
N ARG A 13 16.90 40.45 21.60
CA ARG A 13 16.63 41.21 20.37
C ARG A 13 16.85 40.36 19.12
N ALA A 14 17.96 39.62 19.05
CA ALA A 14 18.22 38.73 17.93
C ALA A 14 17.15 37.66 17.79
N LEU A 15 16.73 37.04 18.90
CA LEU A 15 15.63 36.08 18.93
C LEU A 15 14.32 36.70 18.41
N LEU A 16 13.93 37.88 18.90
CA LEU A 16 12.69 38.55 18.49
C LEU A 16 12.71 38.93 17.01
N VAL A 17 13.83 39.48 16.52
CA VAL A 17 14.00 39.85 15.12
C VAL A 17 13.94 38.60 14.23
N LEU A 18 14.66 37.53 14.58
CA LEU A 18 14.63 36.30 13.81
C LEU A 18 13.25 35.66 13.82
N THR A 19 12.55 35.63 14.96
CA THR A 19 11.17 35.14 15.04
C THR A 19 10.22 35.95 14.15
N ALA A 20 10.34 37.29 14.14
CA ALA A 20 9.52 38.12 13.25
C ALA A 20 9.85 37.87 11.77
N ILE A 21 11.13 37.70 11.43
CA ILE A 21 11.55 37.44 10.06
C ILE A 21 11.10 36.04 9.60
N THR A 22 11.40 34.99 10.34
CA THR A 22 11.14 33.60 9.93
C THR A 22 9.71 33.13 10.20
N GLY A 23 9.03 33.73 11.19
CA GLY A 23 7.67 33.38 11.59
C GLY A 23 6.58 34.23 10.95
N LEU A 24 6.88 35.46 10.50
CA LEU A 24 5.90 36.36 9.89
C LEU A 24 6.32 36.82 8.49
N ALA A 25 7.46 37.49 8.36
CA ALA A 25 7.85 38.09 7.09
C ALA A 25 8.05 37.04 5.99
N TYR A 26 8.74 35.94 6.30
CA TYR A 26 8.98 34.85 5.36
C TYR A 26 7.70 34.10 4.95
N PRO A 27 6.84 33.61 5.86
CA PRO A 27 5.59 32.95 5.46
C PRO A 27 4.64 33.84 4.66
N LEU A 28 4.51 35.13 5.02
CA LEU A 28 3.68 36.08 4.28
C LEU A 28 4.24 36.33 2.88
N PHE A 29 5.57 36.44 2.75
CA PHE A 29 6.22 36.57 1.45
C PHE A 29 5.98 35.34 0.57
N VAL A 30 6.19 34.13 1.10
CA VAL A 30 5.93 32.88 0.35
C VAL A 30 4.46 32.77 -0.05
N TRP A 31 3.54 33.09 0.85
CA TRP A 31 2.10 33.12 0.55
C TRP A 31 1.78 34.12 -0.57
N ALA A 32 2.33 35.33 -0.53
CA ALA A 32 2.10 36.33 -1.56
C ALA A 32 2.60 35.88 -2.93
N VAL A 33 3.79 35.26 -2.99
CA VAL A 33 4.33 34.67 -4.23
C VAL A 33 3.45 33.53 -4.73
N ALA A 34 2.92 32.70 -3.83
CA ALA A 34 2.02 31.61 -4.18
C ALA A 34 0.69 32.08 -4.84
N GLN A 35 0.29 33.34 -4.67
CA GLN A 35 -0.90 33.89 -5.32
C GLN A 35 -0.69 34.26 -6.80
N LEU A 36 0.55 34.18 -7.31
CA LEU A 36 0.83 34.45 -8.72
C LEU A 36 0.14 33.43 -9.64
N PRO A 37 -0.30 33.86 -10.85
CA PRO A 37 -0.87 32.95 -11.85
C PRO A 37 0.08 31.78 -12.15
N GLY A 38 -0.47 30.56 -12.19
CA GLY A 38 0.30 29.32 -12.38
C GLY A 38 0.83 28.68 -11.10
N LEU A 39 0.96 29.42 -9.99
CA LEU A 39 1.34 28.86 -8.69
C LEU A 39 0.14 28.65 -7.76
N ARG A 40 -0.89 29.49 -7.92
CA ARG A 40 -2.06 29.50 -7.04
C ARG A 40 -2.77 28.15 -6.97
N GLU A 41 -2.96 27.46 -8.09
CA GLU A 41 -3.64 26.15 -8.09
C GLU A 41 -2.87 25.09 -7.28
N HIS A 42 -1.54 25.15 -7.27
CA HIS A 42 -0.71 24.27 -6.47
C HIS A 42 -0.76 24.63 -5.00
N ALA A 43 -0.74 25.93 -4.68
CA ALA A 43 -0.82 26.43 -3.31
C ALA A 43 -2.17 26.15 -2.64
N GLU A 44 -3.26 26.19 -3.40
CA GLU A 44 -4.62 25.87 -2.94
C GLU A 44 -4.90 24.34 -2.94
N GLY A 45 -3.86 23.51 -3.06
CA GLY A 45 -3.95 22.06 -2.87
C GLY A 45 -4.29 21.26 -4.12
N SER A 46 -4.21 21.84 -5.33
CA SER A 46 -4.42 21.13 -6.61
C SER A 46 -5.76 20.38 -6.70
N ILE A 47 -6.84 21.07 -6.29
CA ILE A 47 -8.19 20.50 -6.21
C ILE A 47 -8.72 20.11 -7.59
N LEU A 48 -9.31 18.92 -7.67
CA LEU A 48 -10.05 18.42 -8.82
C LEU A 48 -11.55 18.58 -8.56
N THR A 49 -12.29 19.00 -9.58
CA THR A 49 -13.73 19.23 -9.52
C THR A 49 -14.47 18.34 -10.51
N ALA A 50 -15.68 17.93 -10.14
CA ALA A 50 -16.66 17.27 -11.01
C ALA A 50 -18.00 17.98 -10.83
N ASP A 51 -18.67 18.34 -11.92
CA ASP A 51 -19.95 19.09 -11.90
C ASP A 51 -19.94 20.33 -10.99
N GLY A 52 -18.82 21.06 -10.98
CA GLY A 52 -18.63 22.27 -10.16
C GLY A 52 -18.41 22.01 -8.67
N LYS A 53 -18.36 20.75 -8.23
CA LYS A 53 -18.09 20.38 -6.82
C LYS A 53 -16.66 19.86 -6.65
N PRO A 54 -15.97 20.20 -5.56
CA PRO A 54 -14.66 19.63 -5.24
C PRO A 54 -14.81 18.15 -4.88
N VAL A 55 -14.10 17.28 -5.59
CA VAL A 55 -14.13 15.82 -5.39
C VAL A 55 -12.83 15.28 -4.80
N GLY A 56 -11.76 16.05 -4.81
CA GLY A 56 -10.49 15.67 -4.20
C GLY A 56 -9.33 16.54 -4.66
N SER A 57 -8.10 16.06 -4.44
CA SER A 57 -6.87 16.69 -4.91
C SER A 57 -6.13 15.73 -5.84
N ARG A 58 -5.45 16.27 -6.85
CA ARG A 58 -4.53 15.49 -7.69
C ARG A 58 -3.41 14.81 -6.87
N LEU A 59 -3.12 15.32 -5.67
CA LEU A 59 -2.03 14.88 -4.81
C LEU A 59 -2.46 13.84 -3.76
N ILE A 60 -3.76 13.56 -3.63
CA ILE A 60 -4.30 12.71 -2.56
C ILE A 60 -5.05 11.53 -3.18
N GLY A 61 -4.60 10.32 -2.86
CA GLY A 61 -5.30 9.09 -3.23
C GLY A 61 -6.60 8.91 -2.46
N GLN A 62 -7.50 8.12 -3.04
CA GLN A 62 -8.82 7.81 -2.46
C GLN A 62 -9.10 6.32 -2.56
N SER A 63 -10.02 5.84 -1.69
CA SER A 63 -10.59 4.50 -1.83
C SER A 63 -11.70 4.50 -2.88
N PHE A 64 -11.72 3.50 -3.75
CA PHE A 64 -12.76 3.28 -4.76
C PHE A 64 -13.57 2.01 -4.44
N THR A 65 -14.01 1.92 -3.20
CA THR A 65 -14.80 0.82 -2.64
C THR A 65 -16.20 1.28 -2.26
N ASP A 66 -17.15 0.35 -2.18
CA ASP A 66 -18.46 0.61 -1.58
C ASP A 66 -18.37 0.70 -0.04
N SER A 67 -19.52 0.88 0.63
CA SER A 67 -19.62 0.95 2.09
C SER A 67 -19.29 -0.36 2.81
N GLY A 68 -19.33 -1.49 2.10
CA GLY A 68 -18.90 -2.80 2.59
C GLY A 68 -17.41 -3.08 2.36
N GLY A 69 -16.68 -2.15 1.73
CA GLY A 69 -15.27 -2.32 1.37
C GLY A 69 -15.05 -3.14 0.10
N ASN A 70 -16.10 -3.45 -0.68
CA ASN A 70 -15.94 -4.15 -1.94
C ASN A 70 -15.47 -3.17 -3.03
N PRO A 71 -14.53 -3.57 -3.89
CA PRO A 71 -14.03 -2.71 -4.97
C PRO A 71 -15.13 -2.43 -5.99
N LEU A 72 -15.30 -1.15 -6.34
CA LEU A 72 -16.25 -0.74 -7.37
C LEU A 72 -15.73 -1.16 -8.77
N PRO A 73 -16.48 -1.99 -9.52
CA PRO A 73 -15.97 -2.62 -10.75
C PRO A 73 -15.69 -1.62 -11.89
N GLN A 74 -16.33 -0.46 -11.88
CA GLN A 74 -16.13 0.61 -12.87
C GLN A 74 -14.92 1.50 -12.62
N TYR A 75 -14.29 1.40 -11.44
CA TYR A 75 -13.20 2.28 -11.06
C TYR A 75 -11.87 1.52 -11.01
N PHE A 76 -10.81 2.24 -11.37
CA PHE A 76 -9.46 1.83 -11.05
C PHE A 76 -9.27 1.89 -9.55
N GLN A 77 -8.68 0.83 -9.00
CA GLN A 77 -8.36 0.65 -7.61
C GLN A 77 -6.98 1.21 -7.33
N SER A 78 -6.90 1.99 -6.26
CA SER A 78 -5.66 2.57 -5.75
C SER A 78 -4.83 1.51 -5.02
N ARG A 79 -3.64 1.90 -4.56
CA ARG A 79 -2.79 1.05 -3.71
C ARG A 79 -3.46 0.78 -2.35
N PRO A 80 -3.03 -0.22 -1.60
CA PRO A 80 -3.43 -0.33 -0.20
C PRO A 80 -3.02 0.92 0.60
N SER A 81 -3.89 1.37 1.50
CA SER A 81 -3.60 2.47 2.43
C SER A 81 -3.49 1.94 3.87
N ALA A 82 -2.55 2.50 4.62
CA ALA A 82 -2.40 2.29 6.05
C ALA A 82 -2.72 3.55 6.87
N ALA A 83 -3.25 4.60 6.24
CA ALA A 83 -3.62 5.85 6.90
C ALA A 83 -5.02 5.74 7.53
N GLY A 84 -5.09 5.83 8.87
CA GLY A 84 -6.34 5.72 9.63
C GLY A 84 -7.15 4.46 9.28
N ALA A 85 -8.44 4.65 8.95
CA ALA A 85 -9.34 3.58 8.48
C ALA A 85 -9.19 3.25 6.98
N GLY A 86 -8.17 3.80 6.31
CA GLY A 86 -7.95 3.73 4.87
C GLY A 86 -8.17 5.10 4.23
N TYR A 87 -7.11 5.63 3.61
CA TYR A 87 -7.13 6.92 2.91
C TYR A 87 -7.58 8.12 3.76
N ASP A 88 -7.33 8.08 5.07
CA ASP A 88 -7.66 9.18 5.99
C ASP A 88 -6.58 10.28 5.98
N PRO A 89 -6.89 11.49 5.50
CA PRO A 89 -5.91 12.59 5.43
C PRO A 89 -5.49 13.13 6.81
N THR A 90 -6.24 12.83 7.87
CA THR A 90 -5.92 13.25 9.25
C THR A 90 -4.97 12.29 9.95
N SER A 91 -4.71 11.12 9.35
CA SER A 91 -3.90 10.04 9.91
C SER A 91 -2.87 9.53 8.90
N SER A 92 -2.21 10.44 8.18
CA SER A 92 -1.23 10.09 7.15
C SER A 92 -0.07 9.26 7.74
N GLY A 93 0.23 8.12 7.13
CA GLY A 93 1.30 7.23 7.58
C GLY A 93 1.35 5.91 6.81
N GLY A 94 2.45 5.19 7.00
CA GLY A 94 2.68 3.86 6.44
C GLY A 94 2.41 2.74 7.44
N SER A 95 2.38 1.50 6.96
CA SER A 95 2.15 0.31 7.82
C SER A 95 3.28 0.04 8.82
N ASN A 96 4.51 0.47 8.50
CA ASN A 96 5.73 0.25 9.29
C ASN A 96 6.03 -1.22 9.62
N LEU A 97 5.51 -2.17 8.84
CA LEU A 97 5.86 -3.58 8.96
C LEU A 97 7.16 -3.87 8.21
N GLY A 98 8.09 -4.52 8.91
CA GLY A 98 9.37 -4.95 8.32
C GLY A 98 9.25 -6.25 7.52
N PRO A 99 10.26 -6.59 6.71
CA PRO A 99 10.28 -7.83 5.92
C PRO A 99 10.25 -9.11 6.75
N GLU A 100 10.68 -9.06 8.01
CA GLU A 100 10.62 -10.18 8.97
C GLU A 100 9.22 -10.40 9.56
N SER A 101 8.24 -9.55 9.23
CA SER A 101 6.83 -9.75 9.60
C SER A 101 6.22 -10.84 8.70
N ILE A 102 6.49 -12.10 9.04
CA ILE A 102 6.03 -13.28 8.29
C ILE A 102 5.09 -14.20 9.07
N VAL A 103 4.99 -14.03 10.39
CA VAL A 103 4.10 -14.81 11.28
C VAL A 103 2.97 -13.92 11.80
N ASP A 104 1.74 -14.40 11.68
CA ASP A 104 0.55 -13.68 12.12
C ASP A 104 0.44 -13.65 13.65
N ALA A 105 -0.02 -12.52 14.19
CA ALA A 105 -0.37 -12.38 15.60
C ALA A 105 -1.90 -12.34 15.77
N PRO A 106 -2.43 -12.65 16.97
CA PRO A 106 -3.87 -12.59 17.22
C PRO A 106 -4.47 -11.24 16.84
N GLY A 107 -5.40 -11.25 15.88
CA GLY A 107 -6.05 -10.04 15.35
C GLY A 107 -5.14 -9.09 14.55
N LYS A 108 -3.90 -9.49 14.24
CA LYS A 108 -2.91 -8.67 13.54
C LYS A 108 -2.16 -9.50 12.50
N PRO A 109 -2.60 -9.50 11.23
CA PRO A 109 -1.92 -10.24 10.18
C PRO A 109 -0.53 -9.64 9.90
N SER A 110 0.43 -10.51 9.67
CA SER A 110 1.79 -10.19 9.24
C SER A 110 1.81 -9.49 7.88
N LEU A 111 2.94 -8.87 7.55
CA LEU A 111 3.14 -8.29 6.22
C LEU A 111 2.97 -9.36 5.14
N LEU A 112 3.53 -10.56 5.35
CA LEU A 112 3.42 -11.65 4.40
C LEU A 112 1.97 -12.05 4.15
N THR A 113 1.19 -12.29 5.20
CA THR A 113 -0.24 -12.61 5.07
C THR A 113 -1.02 -11.48 4.39
N GLN A 114 -0.76 -10.22 4.72
CA GLN A 114 -1.40 -9.09 4.03
C GLN A 114 -1.10 -9.06 2.54
N VAL A 115 0.17 -9.31 2.15
CA VAL A 115 0.57 -9.38 0.74
C VAL A 115 -0.10 -10.55 0.03
N CYS A 116 -0.12 -11.73 0.64
CA CYS A 116 -0.76 -12.91 0.08
C CYS A 116 -2.27 -12.72 -0.12
N ALA A 117 -2.95 -12.17 0.88
CA ALA A 117 -4.40 -11.96 0.85
C ALA A 117 -4.78 -10.94 -0.23
N ARG A 118 -4.03 -9.83 -0.31
CA ARG A 118 -4.23 -8.79 -1.35
C ARG A 118 -3.94 -9.35 -2.74
N SER A 119 -2.87 -10.12 -2.91
CA SER A 119 -2.53 -10.71 -4.21
C SER A 119 -3.61 -11.67 -4.70
N ALA A 120 -4.12 -12.54 -3.81
CA ALA A 120 -5.22 -13.44 -4.15
C ALA A 120 -6.51 -12.66 -4.46
N ALA A 121 -6.82 -11.59 -3.72
CA ALA A 121 -7.98 -10.75 -3.97
C ALA A 121 -7.89 -10.00 -5.31
N VAL A 122 -6.74 -9.38 -5.62
CA VAL A 122 -6.51 -8.69 -6.90
C VAL A 122 -6.53 -9.68 -8.06
N GLY A 123 -5.90 -10.85 -7.92
CA GLY A 123 -5.93 -11.89 -8.94
C GLY A 123 -7.35 -12.34 -9.28
N ARG A 124 -8.21 -12.56 -8.25
CA ARG A 124 -9.63 -12.86 -8.46
C ARG A 124 -10.41 -11.72 -9.09
N LEU A 125 -10.16 -10.48 -8.66
CA LEU A 125 -10.87 -9.30 -9.15
C LEU A 125 -10.57 -9.01 -10.62
N GLU A 126 -9.31 -9.13 -11.02
CA GLU A 126 -8.84 -8.78 -12.36
C GLU A 126 -8.74 -9.98 -13.32
N GLY A 127 -9.00 -11.20 -12.83
CA GLY A 127 -8.93 -12.42 -13.63
C GLY A 127 -7.50 -12.80 -14.03
N VAL A 128 -6.52 -12.50 -13.19
CA VAL A 128 -5.09 -12.81 -13.42
C VAL A 128 -4.56 -13.78 -12.34
N ASP A 129 -3.40 -14.37 -12.57
CA ASP A 129 -2.76 -15.22 -11.56
C ASP A 129 -2.38 -14.42 -10.30
N GLY A 130 -3.11 -14.66 -9.21
CA GLY A 130 -2.86 -14.06 -7.90
C GLY A 130 -1.76 -14.77 -7.09
N SER A 131 -1.19 -15.86 -7.60
CA SER A 131 -0.19 -16.65 -6.88
C SER A 131 1.11 -15.86 -6.64
N ARG A 132 1.72 -16.10 -5.48
CA ARG A 132 2.98 -15.47 -5.08
C ARG A 132 3.90 -16.44 -4.38
N PRO A 133 5.23 -16.28 -4.52
CA PRO A 133 6.18 -16.99 -3.69
C PRO A 133 5.85 -16.75 -2.21
N PHE A 134 5.97 -17.80 -1.39
CA PHE A 134 5.70 -17.77 0.05
C PHE A 134 4.25 -17.53 0.45
N CYS A 135 3.29 -17.70 -0.47
CA CYS A 135 1.87 -17.66 -0.17
C CYS A 135 1.23 -19.05 -0.31
N THR A 136 0.29 -19.38 0.58
CA THR A 136 -0.54 -20.58 0.46
C THR A 136 -1.71 -20.34 -0.51
N GLY A 137 -2.37 -21.43 -0.94
CA GLY A 137 -3.59 -21.32 -1.74
C GLY A 137 -4.75 -20.62 -1.02
N GLY A 138 -4.72 -20.59 0.31
CA GLY A 138 -5.69 -19.86 1.14
C GLY A 138 -5.45 -18.35 1.20
N GLY A 139 -4.35 -17.85 0.62
CA GLY A 139 -4.03 -16.42 0.63
C GLY A 139 -3.37 -15.92 1.92
N VAL A 140 -2.77 -16.80 2.71
CA VAL A 140 -1.95 -16.45 3.89
C VAL A 140 -0.47 -16.77 3.62
N GLY A 141 0.43 -16.30 4.50
CA GLY A 141 1.85 -16.62 4.39
C GLY A 141 2.15 -18.10 4.62
N ALA A 142 2.89 -18.73 3.71
CA ALA A 142 3.33 -20.12 3.82
C ALA A 142 4.52 -20.22 4.78
N VAL A 143 4.26 -20.32 6.08
CA VAL A 143 5.29 -20.32 7.12
C VAL A 143 5.10 -21.48 8.07
N LEU A 144 6.20 -22.17 8.36
CA LEU A 144 6.25 -23.26 9.33
C LEU A 144 6.98 -22.83 10.60
N SER A 145 6.54 -23.33 11.75
CA SER A 145 7.36 -23.44 12.95
C SER A 145 7.85 -24.88 13.09
N VAL A 146 9.15 -25.07 12.91
CA VAL A 146 9.81 -26.38 12.94
C VAL A 146 10.44 -26.56 14.31
N ILE A 147 10.01 -27.56 15.06
CA ILE A 147 10.48 -27.81 16.44
C ILE A 147 11.34 -29.08 16.42
N GLY A 148 12.49 -29.04 17.09
CA GLY A 148 13.41 -30.18 17.20
C GLY A 148 14.78 -29.76 17.76
N PRO A 149 15.71 -30.71 17.97
CA PRO A 149 17.10 -30.42 18.32
C PRO A 149 17.76 -29.48 17.31
N ARG A 150 18.54 -28.53 17.83
CA ARG A 150 19.24 -27.50 17.06
C ARG A 150 20.74 -27.76 16.97
N ASP A 151 21.33 -27.42 15.83
CA ASP A 151 22.77 -27.37 15.66
C ASP A 151 23.39 -26.10 16.29
N ALA A 152 24.72 -25.97 16.21
CA ALA A 152 25.46 -24.82 16.72
C ALA A 152 25.11 -23.48 16.02
N ARG A 153 24.41 -23.51 14.89
CA ARG A 153 23.95 -22.34 14.14
C ARG A 153 22.48 -22.01 14.44
N GLY A 154 21.83 -22.80 15.30
CA GLY A 154 20.42 -22.64 15.67
C GLY A 154 19.43 -23.28 14.68
N ASN A 155 19.89 -24.03 13.67
CA ASN A 155 18.99 -24.72 12.74
C ASN A 155 18.48 -26.03 13.33
N VAL A 156 17.22 -26.36 13.10
CA VAL A 156 16.63 -27.64 13.48
C VAL A 156 17.09 -28.71 12.49
N VAL A 157 17.81 -29.72 13.00
CA VAL A 157 18.41 -30.79 12.19
C VAL A 157 17.54 -32.03 12.09
N HIS A 158 16.73 -32.29 13.12
CA HIS A 158 15.80 -33.42 13.17
C HIS A 158 14.44 -32.92 13.66
N PRO A 159 13.54 -32.49 12.76
CA PRO A 159 12.21 -32.04 13.17
C PRO A 159 11.48 -33.13 13.95
N THR A 160 10.84 -32.76 15.04
CA THR A 160 9.99 -33.63 15.86
C THR A 160 8.52 -33.20 15.80
N ARG A 161 8.26 -31.90 15.58
CA ARG A 161 6.92 -31.34 15.37
C ARG A 161 7.01 -30.18 14.39
N VAL A 162 6.04 -30.06 13.48
CA VAL A 162 6.01 -29.01 12.46
C VAL A 162 4.62 -28.41 12.38
N ILE A 163 4.51 -27.09 12.54
CA ILE A 163 3.24 -26.37 12.60
C ILE A 163 3.15 -25.36 11.46
N SER A 164 2.03 -25.33 10.73
CA SER A 164 1.68 -24.23 9.81
C SER A 164 1.15 -23.05 10.62
N VAL A 165 1.98 -22.05 10.88
CA VAL A 165 1.70 -21.02 11.91
C VAL A 165 0.68 -19.96 11.49
N ASN A 166 0.48 -19.74 10.19
CA ASN A 166 -0.49 -18.77 9.67
C ASN A 166 -1.82 -19.43 9.24
N GLU A 167 -1.95 -20.75 9.39
CA GLU A 167 -3.14 -21.52 9.03
C GLU A 167 -3.74 -22.18 10.28
N PRO A 168 -4.58 -21.47 11.05
CA PRO A 168 -5.18 -22.04 12.23
C PRO A 168 -6.22 -23.10 11.87
N CYS A 169 -6.30 -24.16 12.69
CA CYS A 169 -7.18 -25.31 12.42
C CYS A 169 -8.67 -24.94 12.29
N GLY A 170 -9.10 -23.84 12.92
CA GLY A 170 -10.49 -23.37 12.85
C GLY A 170 -10.87 -22.76 11.51
N SER A 171 -9.92 -22.26 10.73
CA SER A 171 -10.16 -21.65 9.41
C SER A 171 -9.61 -22.46 8.25
N THR A 172 -8.77 -23.46 8.53
CA THR A 172 -8.04 -24.22 7.52
C THR A 172 -8.30 -25.73 7.67
N PRO A 173 -8.98 -26.38 6.70
CA PRO A 173 -9.27 -27.82 6.77
C PRO A 173 -8.03 -28.71 6.74
N ALA A 174 -6.99 -28.29 6.00
CA ALA A 174 -5.73 -28.98 5.89
C ALA A 174 -4.59 -27.98 5.61
N PRO A 175 -3.41 -28.17 6.23
CA PRO A 175 -2.27 -27.28 6.00
C PRO A 175 -1.76 -27.33 4.56
N PHE A 176 -1.11 -26.26 4.11
CA PHE A 176 -0.58 -26.14 2.75
C PHE A 176 0.48 -27.20 2.37
N LEU A 177 1.09 -27.85 3.36
CA LEU A 177 1.96 -29.02 3.19
C LEU A 177 1.46 -30.15 4.08
N THR A 178 1.52 -31.38 3.59
CA THR A 178 1.20 -32.57 4.41
C THR A 178 2.39 -33.03 5.25
N LEU A 179 3.59 -32.95 4.69
CA LEU A 179 4.84 -33.42 5.29
C LEU A 179 5.95 -32.38 5.10
N TYR A 180 6.80 -32.24 6.11
CA TYR A 180 8.05 -31.49 6.04
C TYR A 180 9.17 -32.32 6.63
N GLN A 181 10.17 -32.68 5.81
CA GLN A 181 11.30 -33.53 6.20
C GLN A 181 10.87 -34.83 6.92
N GLY A 182 9.78 -35.45 6.45
CA GLY A 182 9.23 -36.69 7.01
C GLY A 182 8.31 -36.54 8.22
N VAL A 183 8.14 -35.32 8.75
CA VAL A 183 7.22 -35.03 9.85
C VAL A 183 5.91 -34.46 9.32
N ARG A 184 4.78 -34.91 9.87
CA ARG A 184 3.45 -34.39 9.52
C ARG A 184 3.33 -32.93 9.94
N VAL A 185 2.85 -32.10 9.02
CA VAL A 185 2.54 -30.70 9.34
C VAL A 185 1.16 -30.64 9.98
N GLU A 186 1.08 -29.97 11.13
CA GLU A 186 -0.16 -29.70 11.85
C GLU A 186 -0.59 -28.25 11.59
N CYS A 187 -1.88 -27.98 11.66
CA CYS A 187 -2.39 -26.60 11.68
C CYS A 187 -2.16 -25.97 13.06
N ALA A 188 -2.07 -24.64 13.11
CA ALA A 188 -1.90 -23.92 14.37
C ALA A 188 -3.17 -24.00 15.24
N GLN A 189 -3.00 -24.28 16.53
CA GLN A 189 -4.06 -24.15 17.52
C GLN A 189 -4.16 -22.69 17.99
N THR A 190 -5.38 -22.26 18.30
CA THR A 190 -5.60 -20.89 18.81
C THR A 190 -5.02 -20.76 20.21
N ALA A 191 -4.23 -19.71 20.45
CA ALA A 191 -3.57 -19.38 21.73
C ALA A 191 -2.37 -20.26 22.16
N GLU A 192 -1.89 -21.17 21.30
CA GLU A 192 -0.59 -21.83 21.52
C GLU A 192 0.55 -20.95 20.95
N ASP A 193 1.66 -20.85 21.69
CA ASP A 193 2.85 -20.12 21.22
C ASP A 193 3.83 -21.08 20.54
N TYR A 194 4.09 -20.83 19.26
CA TYR A 194 5.01 -21.60 18.43
C TYR A 194 6.36 -20.91 18.21
N SER A 195 6.67 -19.86 18.97
CA SER A 195 7.92 -19.09 18.89
C SER A 195 9.18 -19.91 19.22
N ILE A 196 9.01 -21.05 19.92
CA ILE A 196 10.11 -21.97 20.25
C ILE A 196 10.71 -22.68 19.02
N GLY A 197 9.96 -22.79 17.94
CA GLY A 197 10.39 -23.44 16.70
C GLY A 197 11.24 -22.53 15.83
N GLN A 198 11.93 -23.12 14.85
CA GLN A 198 12.57 -22.38 13.77
C GLN A 198 11.50 -21.95 12.78
N THR A 199 11.35 -20.64 12.58
CA THR A 199 10.47 -20.10 11.56
C THR A 199 11.06 -20.36 10.18
N VAL A 200 10.33 -21.10 9.34
CA VAL A 200 10.75 -21.48 7.99
C VAL A 200 9.70 -21.01 6.99
N PRO A 201 9.94 -19.92 6.22
CA PRO A 201 9.09 -19.56 5.09
C PRO A 201 9.28 -20.55 3.95
N VAL A 202 8.18 -21.09 3.43
CA VAL A 202 8.19 -22.10 2.37
C VAL A 202 7.92 -21.45 1.02
N ARG A 203 8.89 -21.55 0.11
CA ARG A 203 8.72 -21.06 -1.26
C ARG A 203 7.86 -22.03 -2.07
N GLY A 204 6.65 -21.61 -2.43
CA GLY A 204 5.76 -22.36 -3.32
C GLY A 204 6.18 -22.34 -4.81
N ALA A 205 5.34 -22.92 -5.67
CA ALA A 205 5.57 -23.06 -7.12
C ALA A 205 5.18 -21.82 -7.95
N ALA A 206 4.80 -20.72 -7.30
CA ALA A 206 4.42 -19.48 -7.98
C ALA A 206 5.59 -18.93 -8.84
N PRO A 207 5.28 -18.23 -9.95
CA PRO A 207 6.30 -17.61 -10.80
C PRO A 207 7.22 -16.66 -10.04
N ALA A 208 8.48 -16.55 -10.50
CA ALA A 208 9.44 -15.61 -9.91
C ALA A 208 9.02 -14.13 -10.12
N SER A 209 8.24 -13.85 -11.16
CA SER A 209 7.62 -12.56 -11.42
C SER A 209 6.09 -12.74 -11.36
N PRO A 210 5.44 -12.38 -10.24
CA PRO A 210 4.00 -12.50 -10.10
C PRO A 210 3.24 -11.60 -11.08
N ALA A 211 2.08 -12.05 -11.57
CA ALA A 211 1.24 -11.23 -12.45
C ALA A 211 0.62 -10.03 -11.73
N VAL A 212 0.35 -10.15 -10.42
CA VAL A 212 -0.06 -9.03 -9.56
C VAL A 212 1.16 -8.18 -9.15
N PRO A 213 1.24 -6.91 -9.58
CA PRO A 213 2.38 -6.04 -9.29
C PRO A 213 2.58 -5.74 -7.80
N ALA A 214 3.80 -5.31 -7.44
CA ALA A 214 4.16 -5.06 -6.04
C ALA A 214 3.35 -3.92 -5.40
N ASP A 215 3.04 -2.86 -6.15
CA ASP A 215 2.29 -1.71 -5.65
C ASP A 215 0.80 -2.01 -5.37
N ALA A 216 0.25 -3.05 -6.01
CA ALA A 216 -1.10 -3.54 -5.74
C ALA A 216 -1.25 -4.19 -4.35
N VAL A 217 -0.16 -4.69 -3.77
CA VAL A 217 -0.17 -5.46 -2.52
C VAL A 217 0.56 -4.76 -1.37
N THR A 218 1.45 -3.82 -1.68
CA THR A 218 2.23 -3.06 -0.70
C THR A 218 1.62 -1.67 -0.48
N ALA A 219 1.37 -1.36 0.80
CA ALA A 219 0.87 -0.05 1.18
C ALA A 219 1.91 1.06 0.93
N SER A 220 1.44 2.26 0.62
CA SER A 220 2.31 3.42 0.42
C SER A 220 2.86 3.98 1.75
N GLY A 221 3.96 4.71 1.68
CA GLY A 221 4.60 5.31 2.87
C GLY A 221 3.78 6.46 3.49
N SER A 222 3.01 7.20 2.68
CA SER A 222 2.11 8.26 3.15
C SER A 222 0.72 7.75 3.52
N GLY A 223 0.33 6.58 3.01
CA GLY A 223 -1.04 6.08 3.05
C GLY A 223 -2.02 6.84 2.16
N LEU A 224 -1.56 7.84 1.40
CA LEU A 224 -2.40 8.72 0.58
C LEU A 224 -1.87 8.83 -0.87
N ASP A 225 -1.11 7.82 -1.32
CA ASP A 225 -0.51 7.81 -2.67
C ASP A 225 -1.60 7.90 -3.75
N PRO A 226 -1.59 8.95 -4.59
CA PRO A 226 -2.55 9.10 -5.68
C PRO A 226 -2.21 8.24 -6.90
N ASN A 227 -1.01 7.64 -6.94
CA ASN A 227 -0.51 6.95 -8.12
C ASN A 227 -0.45 5.43 -7.94
N ILE A 228 -0.69 4.72 -9.04
CA ILE A 228 -0.38 3.30 -9.21
C ILE A 228 0.64 3.11 -10.33
N SER A 229 1.32 1.96 -10.34
CA SER A 229 2.21 1.58 -11.42
C SER A 229 1.41 1.36 -12.71
N THR A 230 2.10 1.52 -13.84
CA THR A 230 1.51 1.22 -15.16
C THR A 230 1.09 -0.24 -15.27
N ALA A 231 1.88 -1.17 -14.73
CA ALA A 231 1.55 -2.59 -14.67
C ALA A 231 0.26 -2.85 -13.87
N TYR A 232 0.07 -2.14 -12.75
CA TYR A 232 -1.15 -2.32 -11.95
C TYR A 232 -2.37 -1.70 -12.64
N ALA A 233 -2.22 -0.56 -13.32
CA ALA A 233 -3.28 -0.04 -14.17
C ALA A 233 -3.66 -1.02 -15.29
N ASP A 234 -2.65 -1.61 -15.96
CA ASP A 234 -2.86 -2.46 -17.13
C ASP A 234 -3.67 -3.73 -16.81
N ILE A 235 -3.47 -4.36 -15.65
CA ILE A 235 -4.25 -5.55 -15.27
C ILE A 235 -5.73 -5.22 -14.97
N GLN A 236 -6.05 -3.97 -14.61
CA GLN A 236 -7.41 -3.54 -14.27
C GLN A 236 -8.26 -3.14 -15.50
N VAL A 237 -7.61 -2.93 -16.65
CA VAL A 237 -8.23 -2.43 -17.88
C VAL A 237 -9.43 -3.30 -18.29
N ALA A 238 -9.28 -4.62 -18.26
CA ALA A 238 -10.31 -5.54 -18.75
C ALA A 238 -11.60 -5.43 -17.93
N ARG A 239 -11.49 -5.42 -16.59
CA ARG A 239 -12.63 -5.26 -15.69
C ARG A 239 -13.32 -3.91 -15.88
N VAL A 240 -12.54 -2.82 -15.91
CA VAL A 240 -13.12 -1.47 -16.04
C VAL A 240 -13.79 -1.28 -17.40
N ALA A 241 -13.19 -1.80 -18.48
CA ALA A 241 -13.78 -1.79 -19.82
C ALA A 241 -15.12 -2.52 -19.86
N HIS A 242 -15.18 -3.71 -19.25
CA HIS A 242 -16.41 -4.50 -19.14
C HIS A 242 -17.50 -3.75 -18.35
N ALA A 243 -17.16 -3.21 -17.18
CA ALA A 243 -18.10 -2.47 -16.33
C ALA A 243 -18.67 -1.22 -17.02
N ARG A 244 -17.87 -0.56 -17.87
CA ARG A 244 -18.26 0.64 -18.63
C ARG A 244 -18.81 0.34 -20.04
N ARG A 245 -18.89 -0.93 -20.44
CA ARG A 245 -19.36 -1.37 -21.78
C ARG A 245 -18.60 -0.71 -22.93
N VAL A 246 -17.28 -0.57 -22.78
CA VAL A 246 -16.37 -0.02 -23.81
C VAL A 246 -15.25 -1.00 -24.11
N SER A 247 -14.49 -0.76 -25.17
CA SER A 247 -13.35 -1.61 -25.52
C SER A 247 -12.16 -1.41 -24.56
N PRO A 248 -11.35 -2.46 -24.30
CA PRO A 248 -10.10 -2.33 -23.56
C PRO A 248 -9.15 -1.28 -24.16
N ASP A 249 -9.11 -1.13 -25.48
CA ASP A 249 -8.24 -0.15 -26.15
C ASP A 249 -8.63 1.29 -25.87
N GLN A 250 -9.93 1.57 -25.78
CA GLN A 250 -10.42 2.89 -25.35
C GLN A 250 -9.95 3.20 -23.93
N ILE A 251 -10.05 2.24 -23.00
CA ILE A 251 -9.58 2.42 -21.62
C ILE A 251 -8.05 2.62 -21.59
N ARG A 252 -7.26 1.82 -22.32
CA ARG A 252 -5.80 1.99 -22.42
C ARG A 252 -5.41 3.37 -22.93
N ALA A 253 -6.16 3.92 -23.89
CA ALA A 253 -5.92 5.28 -24.39
C ALA A 253 -6.14 6.34 -23.30
N VAL A 254 -7.13 6.17 -22.42
CA VAL A 254 -7.33 7.09 -21.28
C VAL A 254 -6.25 6.89 -20.22
N VAL A 255 -5.85 5.65 -19.91
CA VAL A 255 -4.73 5.36 -19.01
C VAL A 255 -3.46 6.05 -19.51
N ALA A 256 -3.15 5.94 -20.81
CA ALA A 256 -1.97 6.55 -21.40
C ALA A 256 -1.94 8.08 -21.26
N GLN A 257 -3.10 8.75 -21.30
CA GLN A 257 -3.23 10.19 -21.12
C GLN A 257 -3.05 10.65 -19.66
N ASN A 258 -3.21 9.74 -18.69
CA ASN A 258 -3.03 10.00 -17.25
C ASN A 258 -1.71 9.46 -16.71
N ARG A 259 -0.80 9.02 -17.59
CA ARG A 259 0.54 8.58 -17.19
C ARG A 259 1.41 9.78 -16.88
N SER A 260 2.04 9.76 -15.72
CA SER A 260 3.17 10.64 -15.40
C SER A 260 4.47 9.95 -15.82
N GLY A 261 5.35 10.70 -16.49
CA GLY A 261 6.69 10.25 -16.84
C GLY A 261 7.68 10.42 -15.67
N ARG A 262 8.91 9.94 -15.88
CA ARG A 262 10.01 10.21 -14.94
C ARG A 262 10.35 11.70 -14.97
N ALA A 263 10.56 12.30 -13.80
CA ALA A 263 11.04 13.68 -13.70
C ALA A 263 12.43 13.78 -14.33
N LEU A 264 12.61 14.76 -15.23
CA LEU A 264 13.83 14.95 -16.02
C LEU A 264 14.26 13.70 -16.83
N GLY A 265 13.37 12.72 -17.02
CA GLY A 265 13.65 11.47 -17.74
C GLY A 265 14.29 10.35 -16.91
N PHE A 266 14.73 10.60 -15.66
CA PHE A 266 15.43 9.58 -14.86
C PHE A 266 15.04 9.54 -13.37
N PHE A 267 14.43 10.59 -12.81
CA PHE A 267 13.99 10.59 -11.42
C PHE A 267 12.57 10.01 -11.27
N GLY A 268 12.41 9.12 -10.27
CA GLY A 268 11.14 8.47 -9.97
C GLY A 268 10.75 7.41 -11.00
N GLU A 269 9.53 6.92 -10.90
CA GLU A 269 8.98 5.86 -11.76
C GLU A 269 7.72 6.36 -12.50
N PRO A 270 7.40 5.81 -13.68
CA PRO A 270 6.15 6.11 -14.35
C PRO A 270 4.95 5.67 -13.50
N GLY A 271 3.99 6.57 -13.30
CA GLY A 271 2.78 6.31 -12.53
C GLY A 271 1.52 6.68 -13.30
N VAL A 272 0.37 6.29 -12.76
CA VAL A 272 -0.96 6.66 -13.25
C VAL A 272 -1.74 7.27 -12.09
N ASN A 273 -2.22 8.50 -12.24
CA ASN A 273 -3.02 9.17 -11.22
C ASN A 273 -4.45 8.58 -11.21
N VAL A 274 -4.83 7.89 -10.13
CA VAL A 274 -6.07 7.11 -10.08
C VAL A 274 -7.30 8.00 -10.07
N LEU A 275 -7.31 9.07 -9.26
CA LEU A 275 -8.44 9.97 -9.16
C LEU A 275 -8.69 10.69 -10.49
N GLN A 276 -7.64 11.25 -11.09
CA GLN A 276 -7.74 11.94 -12.37
C GLN A 276 -8.20 10.99 -13.48
N LEU A 277 -7.68 9.77 -13.52
CA LEU A 277 -8.09 8.72 -14.45
C LEU A 277 -9.58 8.39 -14.29
N ASN A 278 -10.04 8.14 -13.07
CA ASN A 278 -11.43 7.77 -12.79
C ASN A 278 -12.40 8.89 -13.15
N LEU A 279 -12.08 10.15 -12.83
CA LEU A 279 -12.89 11.31 -13.24
C LEU A 279 -12.97 11.46 -14.76
N GLN A 280 -11.86 11.29 -15.45
CA GLN A 280 -11.85 11.36 -16.91
C GLN A 280 -12.66 10.22 -17.56
N LEU A 281 -12.66 9.04 -16.95
CA LEU A 281 -13.51 7.93 -17.38
C LEU A 281 -14.99 8.21 -17.12
N ASP A 282 -15.34 8.83 -16.00
CA ASP A 282 -16.73 9.22 -15.72
C ASP A 282 -17.25 10.25 -16.72
N HIS A 283 -16.40 11.20 -17.14
CA HIS A 283 -16.78 12.19 -18.15
C HIS A 283 -16.89 11.59 -19.57
N ARG A 284 -16.02 10.66 -19.95
CA ARG A 284 -15.97 10.09 -21.32
C ARG A 284 -16.87 8.88 -21.52
N TYR A 285 -16.95 8.03 -20.50
CA TYR A 285 -17.61 6.73 -20.52
C TYR A 285 -18.42 6.57 -19.22
N PRO A 286 -19.46 7.40 -19.01
CA PRO A 286 -20.28 7.35 -17.81
C PRO A 286 -20.95 5.98 -17.66
N VAL A 287 -20.96 5.46 -16.44
CA VAL A 287 -21.73 4.25 -16.12
C VAL A 287 -23.19 4.64 -15.98
N THR A 288 -24.06 3.99 -16.75
CA THR A 288 -25.51 4.16 -16.57
C THR A 288 -25.91 3.42 -15.30
N SER A 289 -26.34 4.16 -14.28
CA SER A 289 -26.94 3.62 -13.05
C SER A 289 -28.24 2.87 -13.34
#